data_AF-A0AAU7SZQ6-F1
#
_entry.id   AF-A0AAU7SZQ6-F1
#
_cell.length_a   1.000
_cell.length_b   1.000
_cell.length_c   1.000
_cell.angle_alpha   90.00
_cell.angle_beta   90.00
_cell.angle_gamma   90.00
#
_symmetry.space_group_name_H-M   'P 1'
#
loop_
_entity.id
_entity.type
_entity.pdbx_description
1 polymer ?
#
loop_
_entity_poly.entity_id
_entity_poly.type
_entity_poly.pdbx_seq_one_letter_code
_entity_poly.pdbx_strand_id
1 'polypeptide(L)' 'MNNNPEQLFKLFYQSINEKMNPYFIGGHNSEGVYRFWHERFMKAFYGIRESRDLESWAEAPQMWLAGYKQGLKENNQE' A
#
# COMPACT_ATOMS: atom_id res chain seq x y z
N MET A 1 15.68 -3.75 11.10
CA MET A 1 14.24 -3.67 11.36
C MET A 1 13.53 -4.73 10.52
N ASN A 2 13.12 -5.86 11.12
CA ASN A 2 12.26 -6.84 10.45
C ASN A 2 10.84 -6.29 10.44
N ASN A 3 10.54 -5.35 9.54
CA ASN A 3 9.20 -4.83 9.41
C ASN A 3 8.35 -5.92 8.75
N ASN A 4 7.46 -6.53 9.53
CA ASN A 4 6.54 -7.54 9.02
C ASN A 4 5.65 -6.88 7.94
N PRO A 5 5.77 -7.29 6.66
CA PRO A 5 5.07 -6.62 5.56
C PRO A 5 3.55 -6.68 5.73
N GLU A 6 3.01 -7.72 6.37
CA GLU A 6 1.58 -7.83 6.64
C GLU A 6 1.09 -6.82 7.67
N GLN A 7 1.92 -6.50 8.67
CA GLN A 7 1.56 -5.47 9.66
C GLN A 7 1.58 -4.08 9.02
N LEU A 8 2.58 -3.79 8.17
CA LEU A 8 2.64 -2.54 7.44
C LEU A 8 1.47 -2.42 6.46
N PHE A 9 1.11 -3.51 5.78
CA PHE A 9 -0.05 -3.51 4.91
C PHE A 9 -1.33 -3.16 5.66
N LYS A 10 -1.56 -3.70 6.87
CA LYS A 10 -2.73 -3.34 7.68
C LYS A 10 -2.79 -1.85 7.98
N LEU A 11 -1.66 -1.24 8.33
CA LEU A 11 -1.57 0.21 8.57
C LEU A 11 -1.83 1.02 7.30
N PHE A 12 -1.27 0.59 6.17
CA PHE A 12 -1.54 1.18 4.87
C PHE A 12 -3.02 1.09 4.52
N TYR A 13 -3.63 -0.09 4.65
CA TYR A 13 -5.03 -0.32 4.28
C TYR A 13 -5.99 0.53 5.12
N GLN A 14 -5.66 0.79 6.40
CA GLN A 14 -6.42 1.72 7.24
C GLN A 14 -6.38 3.18 6.76
N SER A 15 -5.37 3.55 5.95
CA SER A 15 -5.28 4.89 5.34
C SER A 15 -6.03 5.00 4.01
N ILE A 16 -6.46 3.88 3.43
CA ILE A 16 -7.25 3.85 2.20
C ILE A 16 -8.69 4.25 2.50
N ASN A 17 -9.19 5.24 1.76
CA ASN A 17 -10.58 5.67 1.82
C ASN A 17 -11.37 5.16 0.61
N GLU A 18 -12.70 5.23 0.68
CA GLU A 18 -13.60 4.74 -0.38
C GLU A 18 -13.34 5.38 -1.76
N LYS A 19 -12.84 6.62 -1.81
CA LYS A 19 -12.54 7.31 -3.08
C LYS A 19 -11.27 6.79 -3.75
N MET A 20 -10.42 6.09 -3.00
CA MET A 20 -9.24 5.42 -3.51
C MET A 20 -9.56 4.01 -4.02
N ASN A 21 -10.78 3.52 -3.84
CA ASN A 21 -11.12 2.17 -4.30
C ASN A 21 -11.19 2.13 -5.84
N PRO A 22 -10.60 1.10 -6.47
CA PRO A 22 -10.71 0.92 -7.91
C PRO A 22 -12.17 0.73 -8.33
N TYR A 23 -12.68 1.61 -9.19
CA TYR A 23 -14.07 1.59 -9.68
C TYR A 23 -14.48 0.27 -10.35
N PHE A 24 -13.53 -0.48 -10.91
CA PHE A 24 -13.77 -1.77 -11.55
C PHE A 24 -13.94 -2.92 -10.55
N ILE A 25 -13.56 -2.72 -9.28
CA ILE A 25 -13.91 -3.62 -8.19
C ILE A 25 -15.18 -3.06 -7.58
N GLY A 26 -16.32 -3.64 -7.97
CA GLY A 26 -17.64 -3.13 -7.57
C GLY A 26 -17.71 -2.78 -6.09
N GLY A 27 -18.27 -1.61 -5.76
CA GLY A 27 -18.12 -0.93 -4.46
C GLY A 27 -18.60 -1.68 -3.21
N HIS A 28 -19.20 -2.87 -3.36
CA HIS A 28 -19.60 -3.75 -2.25
C HIS A 28 -18.61 -4.91 -2.01
N ASN A 29 -17.58 -5.06 -2.84
CA ASN A 29 -16.62 -6.17 -2.73
C ASN A 29 -15.39 -5.77 -1.90
N SER A 30 -15.58 -5.68 -0.58
CA SER A 30 -14.51 -5.35 0.38
C SER A 30 -13.32 -6.30 0.32
N GLU A 31 -13.56 -7.59 0.09
CA GLU A 31 -12.52 -8.62 -0.09
C GLU A 31 -11.70 -8.37 -1.37
N GLY A 32 -12.37 -7.98 -2.47
CA GLY A 32 -11.71 -7.65 -3.73
C GLY A 32 -10.80 -6.43 -3.59
N VAL A 33 -11.27 -5.38 -2.92
CA VAL A 33 -10.49 -4.17 -2.64
C VAL A 33 -9.31 -4.48 -1.73
N TYR A 34 -9.51 -5.30 -0.69
CA TYR A 34 -8.45 -5.76 0.20
C TYR A 34 -7.33 -6.47 -0.56
N ARG A 35 -7.69 -7.48 -1.38
CA ARG A 35 -6.71 -8.24 -2.17
C ARG A 35 -6.00 -7.37 -3.19
N PHE A 36 -6.72 -6.45 -3.81
CA PHE A 36 -6.15 -5.51 -4.77
C PHE A 36 -5.05 -4.68 -4.13
N TRP A 37 -5.34 -4.02 -3.01
CA TRP A 37 -4.35 -3.20 -2.32
C TRP A 37 -3.23 -4.04 -1.69
N HIS A 38 -3.52 -5.26 -1.21
CA HIS A 38 -2.52 -6.18 -0.67
C HIS A 38 -1.44 -6.51 -1.71
N GLU A 39 -1.85 -6.94 -2.90
CA GLU A 39 -0.92 -7.33 -3.97
C GLU A 39 0.02 -6.18 -4.36
N ARG A 40 -0.53 -4.98 -4.54
CA ARG A 40 0.23 -3.77 -4.93
C ARG A 40 1.16 -3.31 -3.82
N PHE A 41 0.70 -3.41 -2.57
CA PHE A 41 1.54 -3.13 -1.42
C PHE A 41 2.73 -4.08 -1.32
N MET A 42 2.50 -5.39 -1.48
CA MET A 42 3.57 -6.38 -1.44
C MET A 42 4.59 -6.16 -2.56
N LYS A 43 4.11 -5.88 -3.78
CA LYS A 43 4.99 -5.53 -4.89
C LYS A 43 5.84 -4.29 -4.59
N ALA A 44 5.22 -3.23 -4.07
CA ALA A 44 5.95 -2.03 -3.66
C ALA A 44 6.95 -2.30 -2.53
N PHE A 45 6.60 -3.13 -1.55
CA PHE A 45 7.47 -3.50 -0.43
C PHE A 45 8.72 -4.25 -0.89
N TYR A 46 8.56 -5.22 -1.81
CA TYR A 46 9.65 -6.03 -2.36
C TYR A 46 10.36 -5.37 -3.56
N GLY A 47 9.94 -4.18 -4.00
CA GLY A 47 10.54 -3.49 -5.15
C GLY A 47 10.22 -4.15 -6.50
N ILE A 48 9.12 -4.90 -6.58
CA ILE A 48 8.64 -5.55 -7.80
C ILE A 48 7.84 -4.53 -8.60
N ARG A 49 8.17 -4.40 -9.88
CA ARG A 49 7.46 -3.49 -10.79
C ARG A 49 6.06 -4.02 -11.11
N GLU A 50 5.09 -3.13 -11.09
CA GLU A 50 3.70 -3.41 -11.45
C GLU A 50 3.52 -3.52 -12.98
N SER A 51 2.46 -4.18 -13.44
CA SER A 51 2.12 -4.17 -14.87
C SER A 51 1.74 -2.76 -15.33
N ARG A 52 1.92 -2.47 -16.62
CA ARG A 52 1.70 -1.13 -17.20
C ARG A 52 0.30 -0.58 -16.91
N ASP A 53 -0.72 -1.42 -16.96
CA ASP A 53 -2.12 -1.03 -16.74
C ASP A 53 -2.44 -0.72 -15.26
N LEU A 54 -1.53 -1.11 -14.35
CA LEU A 54 -1.67 -0.98 -12.91
C LEU A 54 -0.60 -0.07 -12.31
N GLU A 55 0.29 0.50 -13.12
CA GLU A 55 1.46 1.27 -12.66
C GLU A 55 1.06 2.48 -11.80
N SER A 56 -0.03 3.17 -12.16
CA SER A 56 -0.57 4.29 -11.35
C SER A 56 -1.08 3.86 -9.98
N TRP A 57 -1.52 2.61 -9.82
CA TRP A 57 -1.96 2.05 -8.54
C TRP A 57 -0.80 1.65 -7.63
N ALA A 58 0.41 1.50 -8.18
CA ALA A 58 1.61 1.21 -7.39
C ALA A 58 2.14 2.46 -6.67
N GLU A 59 1.80 3.67 -7.13
CA GLU A 59 2.29 4.92 -6.54
C GLU A 59 1.84 5.10 -5.08
N ALA A 60 0.59 4.78 -4.77
CA ALA A 60 0.04 4.94 -3.41
C ALA A 60 0.83 4.13 -2.35
N PRO A 61 1.03 2.80 -2.49
CA PRO A 61 1.83 2.05 -1.53
C PRO A 61 3.31 2.46 -1.54
N GLN A 62 3.88 2.85 -2.69
CA GLN A 62 5.27 3.34 -2.76
C GLN A 62 5.46 4.63 -1.94
N MET A 63 4.59 5.62 -2.13
CA MET A 63 4.62 6.89 -1.41
C MET A 63 4.36 6.67 0.08
N TRP A 64 3.42 5.80 0.44
CA TRP A 64 3.16 5.46 1.83
C TRP A 64 4.39 4.81 2.51
N LEU A 65 5.05 3.85 1.84
CA LEU A 65 6.27 3.22 2.34
C LEU A 65 7.42 4.23 2.49
N ALA A 66 7.55 5.17 1.56
CA ALA A 66 8.56 6.24 1.65
C ALA A 66 8.30 7.13 2.86
N GLY A 67 7.06 7.58 3.05
CA GLY A 67 6.65 8.38 4.22
C GLY A 67 6.84 7.63 5.54
N TYR A 68 6.46 6.35 5.61
CA TYR A 68 6.65 5.51 6.79
C TYR A 68 8.14 5.36 7.15
N LYS A 69 9.00 5.09 6.15
CA LYS A 69 10.45 5.02 6.35
C LYS A 69 11.05 6.35 6.80
N GLN A 70 10.54 7.47 6.28
CA GLN A 70 10.99 8.81 6.68
C GLN A 70 10.61 9.10 8.14
N GLY A 71 9.36 8.88 8.54
CA GLY A 71 8.91 9.09 9.92
C GLY A 71 9.64 8.18 10.93
N LEU A 72 10.00 6.96 10.54
CA LEU A 72 10.87 6.12 11.38
C LEU A 72 12.26 6.72 11.57
N LYS A 73 12.84 7.37 10.56
CA LYS A 73 14.16 8.01 10.70
C LYS A 73 14.09 9.21 11.65
N GLU A 74 13.07 10.04 11.51
CA GLU A 74 12.86 11.23 12.35
C GLU A 74 12.65 10.84 13.81
N ASN A 75 11.82 9.84 14.10
CA ASN A 75 11.58 9.35 15.47
C ASN A 75 12.77 8.61 16.11
N ASN A 76 13.76 8.17 15.33
CA ASN A 76 14.99 7.55 15.85
C ASN A 76 16.16 8.55 15.96
N GLN A 77 15.92 9.83 15.65
CA GLN A 77 16.88 10.92 15.81
C GLN A 77 16.59 11.79 17.05
N GLU A 78 15.56 11.45 17.83
CA GLU A 78 15.33 11.91 19.22
C GLU A 78 15.90 10.91 20.23
#